data_AF-A0A9X2FVP3-F1
#
_entry.id   AF-A0A9X2FVP3-F1
#
_cell.length_a   1.000
_cell.length_b   1.000
_cell.length_c   1.000
_cell.angle_alpha   90.00
_cell.angle_beta   90.00
_cell.angle_gamma   90.00
#
_symmetry.space_group_name_H-M   'P 1'
#
loop_
_entity.id
_entity.type
_entity.pdbx_description
1 polymer ?
#
loop_
_entity_poly.entity_id
_entity_poly.type
_entity_poly.pdbx_seq_one_letter_code
_entity_poly.pdbx_strand_id
1 'polypeptide(L)' 'MSVIYALIPIAIIFVIIAVAVFFWAVRSDQFEDIERQGLNILMDDEDNTNKADDESDKPKR' A
#
# COMPACT_ATOMS: atom_id res chain seq x y z
N MET A 1 1.03 11.98 42.01
CA MET A 1 -0.28 11.66 41.40
C MET A 1 -0.77 12.82 40.53
N SER A 2 0.00 13.22 39.50
CA SER A 2 -0.30 14.38 38.64
C SER A 2 -0.13 14.07 37.15
N VAL A 3 0.70 13.08 36.81
CA VAL A 3 0.94 12.62 35.43
C VAL A 3 -0.33 12.17 34.72
N ILE A 4 -1.32 11.66 35.46
CA ILE A 4 -2.61 11.24 34.91
C ILE A 4 -3.33 12.41 34.20
N TYR A 5 -3.18 13.64 34.70
CA TYR A 5 -3.78 14.84 34.10
C TYR A 5 -3.11 15.25 32.78
N ALA A 6 -1.87 14.83 32.55
CA ALA A 6 -1.19 15.01 31.26
C ALA A 6 -1.46 13.84 30.30
N LEU A 7 -1.57 12.61 30.82
CA LEU A 7 -1.77 11.42 30.00
C LEU A 7 -3.17 11.33 29.39
N ILE A 8 -4.22 11.71 30.12
CA ILE A 8 -5.61 11.68 29.61
C ILE A 8 -5.77 12.54 28.35
N PRO A 9 -5.39 13.85 28.33
CA PRO A 9 -5.56 14.66 27.12
C PRO A 9 -4.68 14.18 25.96
N ILE A 10 -3.45 13.72 26.24
CA ILE A 10 -2.57 13.14 25.23
C ILE A 10 -3.23 11.91 24.58
N ALA A 11 -3.77 11.00 25.38
CA ALA A 11 -4.46 9.81 24.88
C ALA A 11 -5.68 10.17 24.03
N ILE A 12 -6.48 11.17 24.44
CA ILE A 12 -7.62 11.66 23.66
C ILE A 12 -7.16 12.19 22.29
N ILE A 13 -6.07 12.96 22.24
CA ILE A 13 -5.50 13.46 20.98
C ILE A 13 -5.10 12.30 20.07
N PHE A 14 -4.43 11.27 20.60
CA PHE A 14 -4.07 10.08 19.82
C PHE A 14 -5.30 9.36 19.26
N VAL A 15 -6.37 9.23 20.05
CA VAL A 15 -7.62 8.61 19.58
C VAL A 15 -8.24 9.43 18.45
N ILE A 16 -8.29 10.76 18.59
CA ILE A 16 -8.83 11.64 17.54
C ILE A 16 -8.02 11.50 16.24
N ILE A 17 -6.69 11.49 16.33
CA ILE A 17 -5.80 11.32 15.17
C ILE A 17 -6.05 9.95 14.53
N ALA A 18 -6.11 8.88 15.33
CA ALA A 18 -6.35 7.53 14.83
C ALA A 18 -7.69 7.43 14.09
N VAL A 19 -8.75 8.02 14.65
CA VAL A 19 -10.07 8.07 14.01
C VAL A 19 -10.03 8.87 12.71
N ALA A 20 -9.37 10.03 12.69
CA ALA A 20 -9.23 10.85 11.49
C ALA A 20 -8.49 10.11 10.36
N VAL A 21 -7.37 9.46 10.69
CA VAL A 21 -6.60 8.63 9.75
C VAL A 21 -7.43 7.44 9.26
N PHE A 22 -8.17 6.80 10.15
CA PHE A 22 -9.05 5.68 9.79
C PHE A 22 -10.12 6.11 8.78
N PHE A 23 -10.84 7.21 9.04
CA PHE A 23 -11.84 7.72 8.09
C PHE A 23 -11.22 8.17 6.77
N TRP A 24 -10.03 8.75 6.80
CA TRP A 24 -9.28 9.09 5.59
C TRP A 24 -8.92 7.84 4.79
N ALA A 25 -8.40 6.79 5.43
CA ALA A 25 -8.04 5.53 4.78
C ALA A 25 -9.26 4.83 4.15
N VAL A 26 -10.40 4.81 4.87
CA VAL A 26 -11.67 4.26 4.36
C VAL A 26 -12.15 5.02 3.12
N ARG A 27 -11.96 6.34 3.08
CA ARG A 27 -12.36 7.17 1.93
C ARG A 27 -11.37 7.06 0.76
N SER A 28 -10.10 6.74 1.02
CA SER A 28 -8.99 6.83 0.08
C SER A 28 -8.78 5.57 -0.79
N ASP A 29 -9.73 4.64 -0.81
CA ASP A 29 -9.64 3.40 -1.60
C ASP A 29 -8.31 2.61 -1.41
N GLN A 30 -7.67 2.77 -0.25
CA GLN A 30 -6.38 2.16 0.08
C GLN A 30 -6.43 0.62 0.11
N PHE A 31 -7.63 0.04 0.03
CA PHE A 31 -7.85 -1.40 -0.07
C PHE A 31 -7.64 -1.90 -1.51
N GLU A 32 -8.05 -1.14 -2.52
CA GLU A 32 -7.85 -1.50 -3.94
C GLU A 32 -6.36 -1.50 -4.32
N ASP A 33 -5.54 -0.64 -3.72
CA ASP A 33 -4.09 -0.63 -3.98
C ASP A 33 -3.37 -1.88 -3.42
N ILE A 34 -3.85 -2.45 -2.30
CA ILE A 34 -3.32 -3.70 -1.74
C ILE A 34 -3.68 -4.89 -2.63
N GLU A 35 -4.92 -4.93 -3.14
CA GLU A 35 -5.38 -5.99 -4.05
C GLU A 35 -4.59 -5.96 -5.38
N ARG A 36 -4.37 -4.78 -5.94
CA ARG A 36 -3.57 -4.60 -7.17
C ARG A 36 -2.09 -5.01 -6.98
N GLN A 37 -1.49 -4.69 -5.84
CA GLN A 37 -0.11 -5.11 -5.54
C GLN A 37 0.02 -6.62 -5.30
N GLY A 38 -0.98 -7.24 -4.67
CA GLY A 38 -1.00 -8.70 -4.43
C GLY A 38 -1.13 -9.54 -5.69
N LEU A 39 -1.79 -9.02 -6.74
CA LEU A 39 -1.85 -9.68 -8.05
C LEU A 39 -0.51 -9.60 -8.80
N ASN A 40 0.17 -8.45 -8.74
CA ASN A 40 1.46 -8.26 -9.40
C ASN A 40 2.54 -9.24 -8.92
N ILE A 41 2.60 -9.57 -7.62
CA ILE A 41 3.65 -10.46 -7.11
C ILE A 41 3.50 -11.92 -7.57
N LEU A 42 2.28 -12.34 -7.91
CA LEU A 42 2.02 -13.69 -8.43
C LEU A 42 2.15 -13.76 -9.96
N MET A 43 1.94 -12.63 -10.65
CA MET A 43 2.05 -12.51 -12.11
C MET A 43 3.47 -12.13 -12.58
N ASP A 44 4.33 -11.58 -11.72
CA ASP A 44 5.72 -11.24 -12.06
C ASP A 44 6.57 -12.48 -12.39
N ASP A 45 6.22 -13.64 -11.82
CA ASP A 45 6.88 -14.91 -12.13
C ASP A 45 6.49 -15.43 -13.54
N GLU A 46 5.35 -14.98 -14.10
CA GLU A 46 4.90 -15.38 -15.44
C GLU A 46 5.45 -14.43 -16.54
N ASP A 47 5.64 -13.14 -16.27
CA ASP A 47 6.10 -12.17 -17.28
C ASP A 47 7.62 -12.20 -17.54
N ASN A 48 8.40 -12.76 -16.60
CA ASN A 48 9.84 -13.01 -16.83
C ASN A 48 10.11 -14.20 -17.78
N THR A 49 9.08 -14.95 -18.18
CA THR A 49 9.23 -16.04 -19.16
C THR A 49 8.91 -15.64 -20.60
N ASN A 50 8.38 -14.44 -20.85
CA ASN A 50 7.96 -14.00 -22.20
C ASN A 50 8.77 -12.83 -22.78
N LYS A 51 9.75 -12.27 -22.05
CA LYS A 51 10.62 -11.18 -22.54
C LYS A 51 12.00 -11.61 -23.04
N ALA A 52 12.33 -12.90 -23.00
CA ALA A 52 13.57 -13.42 -23.57
C ALA A 52 13.48 -13.71 -25.10
N ASP A 53 12.27 -13.66 -25.67
CA ASP A 53 12.02 -14.21 -27.01
C ASP A 53 11.71 -13.15 -28.09
N ASP A 54 11.64 -11.86 -27.74
CA ASP A 54 11.27 -10.77 -28.68
C ASP A 54 12.39 -9.73 -28.88
N GLU A 55 13.65 -10.16 -28.94
CA GLU A 55 14.77 -9.29 -29.37
C GLU A 55 15.71 -9.91 -30.42
N SER A 56 15.36 -11.07 -31.02
CA SER A 56 16.22 -11.76 -32.00
C SER A 56 15.75 -11.78 -33.46
N ASP A 57 14.69 -11.05 -33.86
CA ASP A 57 14.33 -10.93 -35.29
C ASP A 57 14.12 -9.47 -35.74
N LYS A 58 15.18 -8.66 -35.64
CA LYS A 58 15.33 -7.52 -36.54
C LYS A 58 15.70 -8.05 -37.94
N PRO A 59 14.96 -7.69 -39.00
CA PRO A 59 15.27 -8.16 -40.34
C PRO A 59 16.61 -7.59 -40.77
N LYS A 60 17.56 -8.49 -40.98
CA LYS A 60 18.89 -8.22 -41.55
C LYS A 60 18.70 -7.70 -42.98
N ARG A 61 18.79 -6.37 -43.15
CA ARG A 61 19.02 -5.73 -44.45
C ARG A 61 20.50 -5.50 -44.68
#